data_AF-A0A6I9PF07-F1
#
_entry.id   AF-A0A6I9PF07-F1
#
_cell.length_a   1.000
_cell.length_b   1.000
_cell.length_c   1.000
_cell.angle_alpha   90.00
_cell.angle_beta   90.00
_cell.angle_gamma   90.00
#
_symmetry.space_group_name_H-M   'P 1'
#
loop_
_entity.id
_entity.type
_entity.pdbx_description
1 polymer ?
#
loop_
_entity_poly.entity_id
_entity_poly.type
_entity_poly.pdbx_seq_one_letter_code
_entity_poly.pdbx_strand_id
1 'polypeptide(L)'
;MCLNVFFSGESGAGKTVAAKYIMGYISKVSGGGPKVQHVKDIILQSNPLLEAFGNAKTVRNNNSSRFGKYFEIQFSSGGEPDGGKISNFLLEKSRVVMRNPGERSFHIFYQLIEGATAEQKGTLGITSLDYYTYLNQSGSYKVDDINDKSDFQETTHAMDVIGISSENNSMVLQIVAGVLHLGNITFKEAGNYAAVESEECK
;
A
#
# COMPACT_ATOMS: atom_id res chain seq x y z
N MET A 1 8.47 -23.07 -21.97
CA MET A 1 9.16 -21.83 -22.34
C MET A 1 8.67 -20.74 -21.40
N CYS A 2 9.57 -19.99 -20.75
CA CYS A 2 9.19 -18.89 -19.85
C CYS A 2 9.72 -17.58 -20.43
N LEU A 3 8.91 -16.52 -20.40
CA LEU A 3 9.27 -15.20 -20.89
C LEU A 3 9.27 -14.21 -19.73
N ASN A 4 10.36 -13.46 -19.56
CA ASN A 4 10.45 -12.40 -18.57
C ASN A 4 10.47 -11.05 -19.29
N VAL A 5 9.60 -10.12 -18.87
CA VAL A 5 9.57 -8.75 -19.37
C VAL A 5 9.94 -7.82 -18.22
N PHE A 6 11.00 -7.02 -18.43
CA PHE A 6 11.49 -6.07 -17.43
C PHE A 6 11.17 -4.64 -17.87
N PHE A 7 10.57 -3.87 -16.97
CA PHE A 7 10.35 -2.44 -17.17
C PHE A 7 11.31 -1.65 -16.26
N SER A 8 12.29 -0.99 -16.87
CA SER A 8 13.20 -0.07 -16.17
C SER A 8 12.90 1.38 -16.57
N GLY A 9 13.20 2.31 -15.67
CA GLY A 9 12.98 3.74 -15.89
C GLY A 9 12.72 4.48 -14.58
N GLU A 10 12.91 5.79 -14.60
CA GLU A 10 12.63 6.66 -13.46
C GLU A 10 11.14 6.63 -13.06
N SER A 11 10.81 7.22 -11.92
CA SER A 11 9.41 7.35 -11.56
C SER A 11 8.67 8.26 -12.55
N GLY A 12 7.44 7.88 -12.91
CA GLY A 12 6.68 8.56 -13.97
C GLY A 12 7.03 8.16 -15.40
N ALA A 13 8.05 7.33 -15.63
CA ALA A 13 8.46 6.89 -16.98
C ALA A 13 7.44 5.96 -17.71
N GLY A 14 6.24 5.76 -17.17
CA GLY A 14 5.19 4.96 -17.82
C GLY A 14 5.27 3.45 -17.62
N LYS A 15 6.11 2.94 -16.70
CA LYS A 15 6.24 1.50 -16.40
C LYS A 15 4.90 0.79 -16.16
N THR A 16 4.05 1.39 -15.32
CA THR A 16 2.71 0.86 -15.01
C THR A 16 1.79 0.87 -16.22
N VAL A 17 1.87 1.89 -17.07
CA VAL A 17 1.07 2.00 -18.31
C VAL A 17 1.50 0.92 -19.31
N ALA A 18 2.81 0.70 -19.47
CA ALA A 18 3.33 -0.35 -20.33
C ALA A 18 2.89 -1.76 -19.86
N ALA A 19 2.94 -2.02 -18.55
CA ALA A 19 2.42 -3.26 -17.99
C ALA A 19 0.93 -3.47 -18.29
N LYS A 20 0.09 -2.42 -18.17
CA LYS A 20 -1.34 -2.47 -18.54
C LYS A 20 -1.56 -2.86 -20.01
N TYR A 21 -0.76 -2.31 -20.93
CA TYR A 21 -0.88 -2.65 -22.36
C TYR A 21 -0.48 -4.10 -22.65
N ILE A 22 0.60 -4.59 -22.06
CA ILE A 22 1.00 -6.00 -22.22
C ILE A 22 -0.09 -6.92 -21.68
N MET A 23 -0.67 -6.61 -20.53
CA MET A 23 -1.79 -7.38 -19.97
C MET A 23 -3.03 -7.36 -20.88
N GLY A 24 -3.36 -6.19 -21.44
CA GLY A 24 -4.45 -6.06 -22.41
C GLY A 24 -4.22 -6.90 -23.66
N TYR A 25 -2.96 -6.94 -24.14
CA TYR A 25 -2.58 -7.78 -25.28
C TYR A 25 -2.70 -9.27 -24.96
N ILE A 26 -2.11 -9.74 -23.85
CA ILE A 26 -2.20 -11.13 -23.39
C ILE A 26 -3.65 -11.57 -23.26
N SER A 27 -4.49 -10.74 -22.63
CA SER A 27 -5.91 -11.02 -22.46
C SER A 27 -6.65 -11.17 -23.80
N LYS A 28 -6.33 -10.32 -24.79
CA LYS A 28 -6.95 -10.35 -26.11
C LYS A 28 -6.51 -11.56 -26.95
N VAL A 29 -5.24 -11.96 -26.88
CA VAL A 29 -4.73 -13.09 -27.67
C VAL A 29 -5.09 -14.45 -27.07
N SER A 30 -5.27 -14.54 -25.75
CA SER A 30 -5.64 -15.78 -25.04
C SER A 30 -7.17 -16.03 -24.99
N GLY A 31 -7.93 -15.50 -25.95
CA GLY A 31 -9.37 -15.78 -26.10
C GLY A 31 -10.31 -15.01 -25.16
N GLY A 32 -9.80 -14.23 -24.20
CA GLY A 32 -10.60 -13.30 -23.39
C GLY A 32 -11.68 -13.95 -22.51
N GLY A 33 -11.56 -15.24 -22.19
CA GLY A 33 -12.53 -15.95 -21.37
C GLY A 33 -12.64 -15.42 -19.92
N PRO A 34 -13.67 -15.82 -19.15
CA PRO A 34 -13.91 -15.32 -17.79
C PRO A 34 -12.71 -15.46 -16.85
N LYS A 35 -11.97 -16.58 -16.94
CA LYS A 35 -10.73 -16.82 -16.19
C LYS A 35 -9.65 -15.77 -16.49
N VAL A 36 -9.45 -15.47 -17.77
CA VAL A 36 -8.45 -14.50 -18.25
C VAL A 36 -8.81 -13.10 -17.78
N GLN A 37 -10.09 -12.75 -17.83
CA GLN A 37 -10.59 -11.47 -17.33
C GLN A 37 -10.40 -11.36 -15.82
N HIS A 38 -10.67 -12.43 -15.06
CA HIS A 38 -10.42 -12.47 -13.61
C HIS A 38 -8.94 -12.27 -13.24
N VAL A 39 -8.01 -12.97 -13.91
CA VAL A 39 -6.56 -12.80 -13.68
C VAL A 39 -6.11 -11.37 -14.00
N LYS A 40 -6.63 -10.80 -15.09
CA LYS A 40 -6.39 -9.39 -15.44
C LYS A 40 -6.89 -8.44 -14.37
N ASP A 41 -8.09 -8.66 -13.84
CA ASP A 41 -8.68 -7.80 -12.82
C ASP A 41 -7.89 -7.88 -11.51
N ILE A 42 -7.47 -9.07 -11.07
CA ILE A 42 -6.57 -9.23 -9.90
C ILE A 42 -5.28 -8.44 -10.10
N ILE A 43 -4.64 -8.56 -11.27
CA ILE A 43 -3.37 -7.86 -11.54
C ILE A 43 -3.56 -6.34 -11.54
N LEU A 44 -4.64 -5.85 -12.16
CA LEU A 44 -4.93 -4.42 -12.22
C LEU A 44 -5.28 -3.84 -10.84
N GLN A 45 -6.11 -4.54 -10.07
CA GLN A 45 -6.53 -4.14 -8.72
C GLN A 45 -5.40 -4.32 -7.68
N SER A 46 -4.43 -5.19 -7.94
CA SER A 46 -3.23 -5.28 -7.07
C SER A 46 -2.41 -3.98 -7.06
N ASN A 47 -2.59 -3.08 -8.02
CA ASN A 47 -1.84 -1.83 -8.06
C ASN A 47 -2.30 -0.85 -6.97
N PRO A 48 -3.58 -0.40 -6.90
CA PRO A 48 -4.04 0.45 -5.80
C PRO A 48 -3.63 -0.09 -4.42
N LEU A 49 -3.83 -1.40 -4.20
CA LEU A 49 -3.45 -2.05 -2.94
C LEU A 49 -1.95 -1.97 -2.66
N LEU A 50 -1.10 -2.34 -3.61
CA LEU A 50 0.35 -2.35 -3.38
C LEU A 50 0.96 -0.95 -3.38
N GLU A 51 0.36 0.01 -4.10
CA GLU A 51 0.75 1.42 -4.04
C GLU A 51 0.40 2.03 -2.67
N ALA A 52 -0.76 1.71 -2.10
CA ALA A 52 -1.13 2.15 -0.76
C ALA A 52 -0.10 1.71 0.30
N PHE A 53 0.33 0.46 0.26
CA PHE A 53 1.26 -0.13 1.25
C PHE A 53 2.75 0.04 0.92
N GLY A 54 3.09 0.34 -0.33
CA GLY A 54 4.47 0.29 -0.82
C GLY A 54 4.97 1.58 -1.46
N ASN A 55 4.08 2.53 -1.77
CA ASN A 55 4.46 3.83 -2.28
C ASN A 55 4.34 4.91 -1.20
N ALA A 56 5.15 5.95 -1.37
CA ALA A 56 5.14 7.12 -0.50
C ALA A 56 5.51 8.38 -1.27
N LYS A 57 5.13 9.53 -0.71
CA LYS A 57 5.59 10.84 -1.17
C LYS A 57 7.05 11.05 -0.76
N THR A 58 7.89 11.36 -1.74
CA THR A 58 9.28 11.79 -1.59
C THR A 58 9.46 13.21 -2.10
N VAL A 59 10.63 13.82 -1.90
CA VAL A 59 10.91 15.17 -2.41
C VAL A 59 10.81 15.27 -3.95
N ARG A 60 11.11 14.17 -4.66
CA ARG A 60 11.17 14.15 -6.14
C ARG A 60 9.90 13.62 -6.80
N ASN A 61 9.10 12.86 -6.06
CA ASN A 61 7.93 12.20 -6.61
C ASN A 61 6.89 11.92 -5.52
N ASN A 62 5.65 12.34 -5.78
CA ASN A 62 4.51 12.20 -4.88
C ASN A 62 4.02 10.76 -4.71
N ASN A 63 4.25 9.86 -5.68
CA ASN A 63 3.85 8.46 -5.62
C ASN A 63 5.06 7.54 -5.94
N SER A 64 6.07 7.53 -5.07
CA SER A 64 7.31 6.77 -5.31
C SER A 64 7.21 5.37 -4.78
N SER A 65 7.33 4.36 -5.65
CA SER A 65 7.47 2.97 -5.22
C SER A 65 8.75 2.76 -4.40
N ARG A 66 8.58 2.21 -3.21
CA ARG A 66 9.66 1.85 -2.27
C ARG A 66 9.78 0.34 -2.09
N PHE A 67 9.31 -0.39 -3.10
CA PHE A 67 9.42 -1.84 -3.25
C PHE A 67 9.54 -2.18 -4.74
N GLY A 68 10.15 -3.32 -5.03
CA GLY A 68 10.13 -3.96 -6.34
C GLY A 68 8.93 -4.89 -6.47
N LYS A 69 8.29 -4.89 -7.63
CA LYS A 69 7.13 -5.73 -7.94
C LYS A 69 7.44 -6.65 -9.10
N TYR A 70 7.18 -7.94 -8.92
CA TYR A 70 7.32 -8.95 -9.97
C TYR A 70 6.02 -9.72 -10.10
N PHE A 71 5.53 -9.79 -11.34
CA PHE A 71 4.32 -10.51 -11.68
C PHE A 71 4.68 -11.71 -12.53
N GLU A 72 4.20 -12.87 -12.11
CA GLU A 72 4.24 -14.11 -12.87
C GLU A 72 2.83 -14.43 -13.32
N ILE A 73 2.68 -14.73 -14.62
CA ILE A 73 1.42 -15.22 -15.19
C ILE A 73 1.68 -16.64 -15.65
N GLN A 74 0.87 -17.56 -15.15
CA GLN A 74 0.98 -18.98 -15.46
C GLN A 74 -0.04 -19.31 -16.54
N PHE A 75 0.46 -19.92 -17.62
CA PHE A 75 -0.35 -20.32 -18.77
C PHE A 75 -0.55 -21.83 -18.73
N SER A 76 -1.76 -22.27 -19.06
CA SER A 76 -2.07 -23.67 -19.30
C SER A 76 -1.39 -24.19 -20.57
N SER A 77 -1.41 -25.50 -20.80
CA SER A 77 -0.95 -26.11 -22.04
C SER A 77 -1.67 -25.57 -23.28
N GLY A 78 -2.89 -25.04 -23.13
CA GLY A 78 -3.67 -24.41 -24.18
C GLY A 78 -3.29 -22.95 -24.47
N GLY A 79 -2.34 -22.36 -23.74
CA GLY A 79 -1.92 -20.96 -23.92
C GLY A 79 -2.84 -19.93 -23.25
N GLU A 80 -3.74 -20.37 -22.38
CA GLU A 80 -4.63 -19.51 -21.59
C GLU A 80 -4.05 -19.22 -20.20
N PRO A 81 -4.10 -17.98 -19.71
CA PRO A 81 -3.79 -17.66 -18.32
C PRO A 81 -4.68 -18.46 -17.36
N ASP A 82 -4.08 -19.33 -16.55
CA ASP A 82 -4.79 -20.16 -15.55
C ASP A 82 -4.40 -19.78 -14.11
N GLY A 83 -3.41 -18.91 -13.94
CA GLY A 83 -3.01 -18.41 -12.63
C GLY A 83 -1.93 -17.35 -12.70
N GLY A 84 -1.46 -16.95 -11.52
CA GLY A 84 -0.35 -16.00 -11.41
C GLY A 84 0.15 -15.85 -9.99
N LYS A 85 1.32 -15.25 -9.85
CA LYS A 85 1.96 -14.97 -8.57
C LYS A 85 2.50 -13.55 -8.57
N ILE A 86 2.30 -12.84 -7.47
CA ILE A 86 2.91 -11.54 -7.24
C ILE A 86 4.00 -11.72 -6.19
N SER A 87 5.22 -11.34 -6.52
CA SER A 87 6.36 -11.34 -5.60
C SER A 87 6.82 -9.90 -5.37
N ASN A 88 6.93 -9.52 -4.10
CA ASN A 88 7.42 -8.20 -3.69
C ASN A 88 8.86 -8.30 -3.19
N PHE A 89 9.69 -7.33 -3.54
CA PHE A 89 11.12 -7.31 -3.18
C PHE A 89 11.50 -5.98 -2.53
N LEU A 90 12.43 -6.03 -1.57
CA LEU A 90 13.15 -4.87 -1.05
C LEU A 90 12.24 -3.70 -0.58
N LEU A 91 11.22 -4.01 0.22
CA LEU A 91 10.41 -2.96 0.85
C LEU A 91 11.28 -2.13 1.81
N GLU A 92 11.25 -0.80 1.66
CA GLU A 92 11.95 0.15 2.54
C GLU A 92 11.27 0.25 3.92
N LYS A 93 11.45 -0.77 4.77
CA LYS A 93 10.80 -0.85 6.09
C LYS A 93 11.11 0.34 7.01
N SER A 94 12.29 0.92 6.90
CA SER A 94 12.71 2.08 7.72
C SER A 94 11.79 3.29 7.55
N ARG A 95 11.12 3.43 6.40
CA ARG A 95 10.20 4.53 6.11
C ARG A 95 9.01 4.62 7.06
N VAL A 96 8.62 3.50 7.68
CA VAL A 96 7.53 3.50 8.67
C VAL A 96 7.88 4.40 9.85
N VAL A 97 9.12 4.32 10.34
CA VAL A 97 9.55 4.98 11.58
C VAL A 97 10.40 6.22 11.35
N MET A 98 11.06 6.36 10.19
CA MET A 98 11.95 7.47 9.87
C MET A 98 11.66 8.01 8.48
N ARG A 99 11.55 9.34 8.38
CA ARG A 99 11.29 10.05 7.12
C ARG A 99 12.12 11.32 7.05
N ASN A 100 12.51 11.72 5.86
CA ASN A 100 13.17 13.01 5.66
C ASN A 100 12.14 14.16 5.72
N PRO A 101 12.55 15.38 6.09
CA PRO A 101 11.70 16.56 6.02
C PRO A 101 11.06 16.71 4.63
N GLY A 102 9.76 17.01 4.59
CA GLY A 102 8.99 17.15 3.35
C GLY A 102 8.53 15.83 2.71
N GLU A 103 8.92 14.67 3.22
CA GLU A 103 8.43 13.36 2.76
C GLU A 103 7.24 12.84 3.58
N ARG A 104 6.54 11.83 3.08
CA ARG A 104 5.52 11.08 3.84
C ARG A 104 5.99 9.67 4.17
N SER A 105 5.32 9.05 5.14
CA SER A 105 5.29 7.59 5.27
C SER A 105 4.46 6.96 4.12
N PHE A 106 4.21 5.65 4.16
CA PHE A 106 3.38 4.96 3.17
C PHE A 106 1.95 5.53 3.13
N HIS A 107 1.36 5.56 1.94
CA HIS A 107 0.06 6.19 1.72
C HIS A 107 -1.06 5.61 2.60
N ILE A 108 -1.03 4.30 2.86
CA ILE A 108 -2.06 3.61 3.67
C ILE A 108 -2.30 4.26 5.04
N PHE A 109 -1.28 4.84 5.68
CA PHE A 109 -1.46 5.51 6.97
C PHE A 109 -2.31 6.79 6.84
N TYR A 110 -2.07 7.56 5.78
CA TYR A 110 -2.81 8.79 5.50
C TYR A 110 -4.22 8.47 4.99
N GLN A 111 -4.33 7.47 4.12
CA GLN A 111 -5.60 6.95 3.61
C GLN A 111 -6.49 6.41 4.74
N LEU A 112 -5.94 5.68 5.70
CA LEU A 112 -6.70 5.20 6.86
C LEU A 112 -7.26 6.37 7.68
N ILE A 113 -6.44 7.38 7.96
CA ILE A 113 -6.84 8.52 8.81
C ILE A 113 -7.83 9.44 8.09
N GLU A 114 -7.68 9.69 6.80
CA GLU A 114 -8.58 10.58 6.04
C GLU A 114 -9.83 9.86 5.50
N GLY A 115 -9.68 8.59 5.15
CA GLY A 115 -10.69 7.80 4.43
C GLY A 115 -11.60 6.93 5.29
N ALA A 116 -11.18 6.52 6.49
CA ALA A 116 -12.00 5.68 7.35
C ALA A 116 -13.29 6.39 7.79
N THR A 117 -14.36 5.60 7.92
CA THR A 117 -15.63 6.06 8.47
C THR A 117 -15.49 6.44 9.95
N ALA A 118 -16.43 7.23 10.48
CA ALA A 118 -16.42 7.60 11.90
C ALA A 118 -16.48 6.39 12.84
N GLU A 119 -17.24 5.36 12.45
CA GLU A 119 -17.32 4.09 13.18
C GLU A 119 -15.97 3.37 13.18
N GLN A 120 -15.35 3.17 12.00
CA GLN A 120 -14.02 2.56 11.89
C GLN A 120 -12.97 3.32 12.70
N LYS A 121 -13.00 4.65 12.66
CA LYS A 121 -12.08 5.48 13.47
C LYS A 121 -12.30 5.26 14.96
N GLY A 122 -13.54 5.18 15.41
CA GLY A 122 -13.88 4.86 16.80
C GLY A 122 -13.35 3.48 17.22
N THR A 123 -13.57 2.45 16.41
CA THR A 123 -13.10 1.08 16.70
C THR A 123 -11.58 0.95 16.70
N LEU A 124 -10.89 1.66 15.81
CA LEU A 124 -9.44 1.61 15.66
C LEU A 124 -8.68 2.62 16.55
N GLY A 125 -9.41 3.49 17.26
CA GLY A 125 -8.83 4.59 18.02
C GLY A 125 -8.08 5.59 17.13
N ILE A 126 -8.58 5.86 15.94
CA ILE A 126 -7.92 6.74 14.98
C ILE A 126 -8.26 8.21 15.26
N THR A 127 -7.23 9.02 15.47
CA THR A 127 -7.32 10.47 15.70
C THR A 127 -6.92 11.24 14.43
N SER A 128 -6.21 12.36 14.55
CA SER A 128 -5.70 13.20 13.47
C SER A 128 -4.25 12.87 13.13
N LEU A 129 -3.79 13.29 11.94
CA LEU A 129 -2.45 12.97 11.43
C LEU A 129 -1.30 13.47 12.33
N ASP A 130 -1.50 14.61 13.00
CA ASP A 130 -0.54 15.27 13.88
C ASP A 130 -0.37 14.57 15.24
N TYR A 131 -1.34 13.74 15.64
CA TYR A 131 -1.28 12.95 16.86
C TYR A 131 -0.21 11.83 16.80
N TYR A 132 0.06 11.30 15.61
CA TYR A 132 0.96 10.15 15.47
C TYR A 132 2.39 10.59 15.20
N THR A 133 3.31 10.20 16.08
CA THR A 133 4.76 10.45 15.97
C THR A 133 5.35 9.95 14.66
N TYR A 134 4.87 8.80 14.18
CA TYR A 134 5.28 8.23 12.88
C TYR A 134 4.75 8.99 11.66
N LEU A 135 3.94 10.02 11.83
CA LEU A 135 3.43 10.86 10.73
C LEU A 135 3.81 12.35 10.89
N ASN A 136 3.95 12.86 12.11
CA ASN A 136 4.07 14.29 12.38
C ASN A 136 5.49 14.90 12.24
N GLN A 137 6.54 14.08 12.14
CA GLN A 137 7.93 14.56 12.15
C GLN A 137 8.40 15.24 10.85
N SER A 138 7.75 14.98 9.71
CA SER A 138 8.22 15.48 8.40
C SER A 138 7.58 16.79 7.95
N GLY A 139 6.55 17.27 8.65
CA GLY A 139 5.79 18.47 8.31
C GLY A 139 4.93 18.36 7.03
N SER A 140 4.82 17.17 6.43
CA SER A 140 4.08 16.94 5.19
C SER A 140 2.90 16.01 5.42
N TYR A 141 1.70 16.57 5.58
CA TYR A 141 0.46 15.80 5.77
C TYR A 141 -0.35 15.64 4.48
N LYS A 142 -0.43 16.70 3.67
CA LYS A 142 -1.17 16.75 2.41
C LYS A 142 -0.24 16.91 1.21
N VAL A 143 -0.73 16.52 0.04
CA VAL A 143 -0.09 16.62 -1.29
C VAL A 143 -1.22 16.99 -2.22
N ASP A 144 -1.05 18.04 -3.00
CA ASP A 144 -2.13 18.65 -3.77
C ASP A 144 -2.75 17.69 -4.80
N ASP A 145 -1.96 16.76 -5.33
CA ASP A 145 -2.40 15.79 -6.35
C ASP A 145 -2.95 14.47 -5.78
N ILE A 146 -3.07 14.33 -4.46
CA ILE A 146 -3.47 13.07 -3.80
C ILE A 146 -4.73 13.29 -2.97
N ASN A 147 -5.75 12.47 -3.20
CA ASN A 147 -6.96 12.43 -2.39
C ASN A 147 -6.99 11.15 -1.55
N ASP A 148 -6.34 11.21 -0.38
CA ASP A 148 -6.19 10.06 0.53
C ASP A 148 -7.54 9.40 0.90
N LYS A 149 -8.64 10.17 0.94
CA LYS A 149 -9.99 9.61 1.18
C LYS A 149 -10.51 8.78 0.01
N SER A 150 -10.34 9.26 -1.22
CA SER A 150 -10.72 8.51 -2.44
C SER A 150 -9.85 7.28 -2.58
N ASP A 151 -8.54 7.43 -2.40
CA ASP A 151 -7.56 6.35 -2.54
C ASP A 151 -7.77 5.24 -1.50
N PHE A 152 -8.27 5.58 -0.30
CA PHE A 152 -8.68 4.60 0.70
C PHE A 152 -9.83 3.73 0.18
N GLN A 153 -10.85 4.32 -0.44
CA GLN A 153 -11.98 3.59 -1.01
C GLN A 153 -11.50 2.67 -2.14
N GLU A 154 -10.64 3.16 -3.03
CA GLU A 154 -10.02 2.33 -4.08
C GLU A 154 -9.22 1.17 -3.50
N THR A 155 -8.46 1.41 -2.43
CA THR A 155 -7.67 0.37 -1.74
C THR A 155 -8.57 -0.70 -1.12
N THR A 156 -9.63 -0.31 -0.42
CA THR A 156 -10.59 -1.27 0.17
C THR A 156 -11.32 -2.07 -0.91
N HIS A 157 -11.75 -1.43 -1.99
CA HIS A 157 -12.37 -2.12 -3.13
C HIS A 157 -11.39 -3.10 -3.80
N ALA A 158 -10.12 -2.71 -3.96
CA ALA A 158 -9.10 -3.58 -4.50
C ALA A 158 -8.88 -4.83 -3.62
N MET A 159 -8.90 -4.69 -2.29
CA MET A 159 -8.83 -5.85 -1.38
C MET A 159 -9.99 -6.82 -1.63
N ASP A 160 -11.20 -6.31 -1.80
CA ASP A 160 -12.40 -7.14 -2.05
C ASP A 160 -12.29 -7.89 -3.40
N VAL A 161 -11.87 -7.21 -4.47
CA VAL A 161 -11.72 -7.83 -5.81
C VAL A 161 -10.63 -8.91 -5.84
N ILE A 162 -9.57 -8.73 -5.05
CA ILE A 162 -8.49 -9.72 -4.91
C ILE A 162 -8.93 -10.93 -4.07
N GLY A 163 -10.08 -10.85 -3.40
CA GLY A 163 -10.65 -11.93 -2.59
C GLY A 163 -10.19 -11.92 -1.13
N ILE A 164 -9.74 -10.79 -0.61
CA ILE A 164 -9.50 -10.62 0.82
C ILE A 164 -10.85 -10.50 1.52
N SER A 165 -11.13 -11.38 2.50
CA SER A 165 -12.38 -11.33 3.26
C SER A 165 -12.49 -10.03 4.06
N SER A 166 -13.72 -9.59 4.34
CA SER A 166 -13.99 -8.42 5.17
C SER A 166 -13.35 -8.51 6.57
N GLU A 167 -13.28 -9.71 7.13
CA GLU A 167 -12.57 -10.01 8.38
C GLU A 167 -11.06 -9.73 8.25
N ASN A 168 -10.42 -10.28 7.21
CA ASN A 168 -8.99 -10.06 6.98
C ASN A 168 -8.68 -8.58 6.65
N ASN A 169 -9.56 -7.90 5.91
CA ASN A 169 -9.44 -6.47 5.65
C ASN A 169 -9.45 -5.70 6.98
N SER A 170 -10.40 -6.00 7.86
CA SER A 170 -10.48 -5.40 9.20
C SER A 170 -9.22 -5.65 10.03
N MET A 171 -8.68 -6.88 10.02
CA MET A 171 -7.43 -7.22 10.71
C MET A 171 -6.23 -6.45 10.14
N VAL A 172 -6.15 -6.30 8.81
CA VAL A 172 -5.10 -5.50 8.16
C VAL A 172 -5.17 -4.05 8.63
N LEU A 173 -6.35 -3.44 8.66
CA LEU A 173 -6.52 -2.07 9.15
C LEU A 173 -6.20 -1.94 10.65
N GLN A 174 -6.53 -2.94 11.47
CA GLN A 174 -6.14 -3.01 12.88
C GLN A 174 -4.62 -3.04 13.04
N ILE A 175 -3.90 -3.81 12.22
CA ILE A 175 -2.44 -3.85 12.25
C ILE A 175 -1.86 -2.48 11.85
N VAL A 176 -2.40 -1.84 10.81
CA VAL A 176 -1.96 -0.51 10.38
C VAL A 176 -2.16 0.52 11.50
N ALA A 177 -3.34 0.53 12.12
CA ALA A 177 -3.63 1.40 13.27
C ALA A 177 -2.70 1.09 14.46
N GLY A 178 -2.49 -0.19 14.75
CA GLY A 178 -1.59 -0.64 15.82
C GLY A 178 -0.15 -0.15 15.63
N VAL A 179 0.36 -0.16 14.40
CA VAL A 179 1.70 0.38 14.09
C VAL A 179 1.78 1.88 14.39
N LEU A 180 0.73 2.65 14.09
CA LEU A 180 0.67 4.07 14.42
C LEU A 180 0.67 4.32 15.93
N HIS A 181 -0.16 3.55 16.67
CA HIS A 181 -0.23 3.63 18.13
C HIS A 181 1.07 3.25 18.81
N LEU A 182 1.76 2.21 18.34
CA LEU A 182 3.09 1.82 18.83
C LEU A 182 4.12 2.95 18.69
N GLY A 183 4.00 3.77 17.64
CA GLY A 183 4.88 4.92 17.43
C GLY A 183 4.72 6.04 18.46
N ASN A 184 3.61 6.07 19.19
CA ASN A 184 3.35 7.07 20.22
C ASN A 184 3.86 6.66 21.61
N ILE A 185 4.35 5.42 21.77
CA ILE A 185 4.90 4.97 23.03
C ILE A 185 6.28 5.61 23.23
N THR A 186 6.39 6.50 24.21
CA THR A 186 7.65 7.08 24.65
C THR A 186 8.18 6.36 25.89
N PHE A 187 9.50 6.35 26.05
CA PHE A 187 10.17 5.71 27.17
C PHE A 187 11.10 6.70 27.85
N LYS A 188 11.11 6.69 29.17
CA LYS A 188 12.03 7.45 30.02
C LYS A 188 12.91 6.52 30.83
N GLU A 189 14.09 7.01 31.20
CA GLU A 189 14.98 6.30 32.10
C GLU A 189 14.48 6.38 33.54
N ALA A 190 14.36 5.23 34.20
CA ALA A 190 14.02 5.10 35.60
C ALA A 190 15.00 4.14 36.28
N GLY A 191 16.04 4.70 36.91
CA GLY A 191 17.03 3.93 37.69
C GLY A 191 17.78 2.88 36.86
N ASN A 192 18.35 3.28 35.72
CA ASN A 192 19.02 2.41 34.72
C ASN A 192 18.10 1.41 33.98
N TYR A 193 16.78 1.51 34.13
CA TYR A 193 15.80 0.74 33.36
C TYR A 193 14.95 1.66 32.47
N ALA A 194 14.45 1.13 31.34
CA ALA A 194 13.47 1.84 30.52
C ALA A 194 12.06 1.66 31.12
N ALA A 195 11.38 2.76 31.39
CA ALA A 195 9.98 2.80 31.81
C ALA A 195 9.16 3.57 30.78
N VAL A 196 7.89 3.19 30.56
CA VAL A 196 7.00 3.94 29.67
C VAL A 196 6.77 5.33 30.24
N GLU A 197 7.00 6.35 29.43
CA GLU A 197 6.70 7.74 29.76
C GLU A 197 5.21 7.97 29.54
N SER A 198 4.42 7.65 30.55
CA SER A 198 2.98 7.79 30.49
C SER A 198 2.57 9.27 30.51
N GLU A 199 2.11 9.82 29.38
CA GLU A 199 1.32 11.05 29.40
C GLU A 199 -0.16 10.84 29.05
N GLU A 200 -0.55 9.83 28.26
CA GLU A 200 -1.98 9.68 27.87
C GLU A 200 -2.42 8.22 27.66
N CYS A 201 -2.51 7.45 28.75
CA CYS A 201 -3.37 6.26 28.80
C CYS A 201 -4.45 6.53 29.87
N LYS A 202 -5.36 7.47 29.57
CA LYS A 202 -6.55 7.78 30.36
C LYS A 202 -7.77 7.82 29.45
#